data_AF-A0A2V8CCY0-F1
#
_entry.id   AF-A0A2V8CCY0-F1
#
_cell.length_a   1.000
_cell.length_b   1.000
_cell.length_c   1.000
_cell.angle_alpha   90.00
_cell.angle_beta   90.00
_cell.angle_gamma   90.00
#
_symmetry.space_group_name_H-M   'P 1'
#
loop_
_entity.id
_entity.type
_entity.pdbx_description
1 polymer ?
#
loop_
_entity_poly.entity_id
_entity_poly.type
_entity_poly.pdbx_seq_one_letter_code
_entity_poly.pdbx_strand_id
1 'polypeptide(L)'
;MLVLQDVNGQQIAAHLRTGHKPLIALAASEITDVGAFLHREITYAAERTNYQLQYAMTGNAKAGETYFNGAGGCNKCHSPTGDLKGIGSRNDGPRLQALIAFGTIGGGRGRGEAAAPSRTARRATVTLASGETFSGVLLRLTDFDVTIRDDDGKPRSWLRSGNVPKVTIVDPLQGHIDLLPKYTDAAIHDLAAYLATLK
;
A
#
# COMPACT_ATOMS: atom_id res chain seq x y z
N MET A 1 -23.05 -24.48 10.05
CA MET A 1 -21.62 -24.08 9.98
C MET A 1 -21.04 -24.33 11.35
N LEU A 2 -19.99 -25.17 11.45
CA LEU A 2 -19.51 -25.75 12.72
C LEU A 2 -19.37 -24.71 13.84
N VAL A 3 -18.65 -23.62 13.58
CA VAL A 3 -18.38 -22.58 14.57
C VAL A 3 -19.63 -21.76 14.93
N LEU A 4 -20.55 -21.48 13.99
CA LEU A 4 -21.77 -20.70 14.31
C LEU A 4 -22.79 -21.46 15.16
N GLN A 5 -22.72 -22.79 15.15
CA GLN A 5 -23.64 -23.68 15.87
C GLN A 5 -22.96 -24.31 17.09
N ASP A 6 -21.72 -23.92 17.38
CA ASP A 6 -20.97 -24.43 18.51
C ASP A 6 -21.50 -23.83 19.82
N VAL A 7 -21.50 -24.65 20.86
CA VAL A 7 -21.90 -24.27 22.21
C VAL A 7 -20.72 -24.59 23.12
N ASN A 8 -20.02 -23.54 23.56
CA ASN A 8 -18.88 -23.63 24.49
C ASN A 8 -17.78 -24.63 24.05
N GLY A 9 -17.50 -24.70 22.74
CA GLY A 9 -16.44 -25.51 22.13
C GLY A 9 -16.79 -26.98 21.88
N GLN A 10 -17.98 -27.46 22.26
CA GLN A 10 -18.31 -28.88 22.24
C GLN A 10 -18.30 -29.49 20.83
N GLN A 11 -18.90 -28.81 19.86
CA GLN A 11 -18.99 -29.25 18.48
C GLN A 11 -17.62 -29.16 17.81
N ILE A 12 -16.85 -28.10 18.10
CA ILE A 12 -15.47 -27.94 17.65
C ILE A 12 -14.59 -29.08 18.19
N ALA A 13 -14.68 -29.40 19.48
CA ALA A 13 -13.90 -30.49 20.08
C ALA A 13 -14.26 -31.85 19.51
N ALA A 14 -15.54 -32.13 19.28
CA ALA A 14 -15.98 -33.35 18.62
C ALA A 14 -15.40 -33.47 17.20
N HIS A 15 -15.37 -32.36 16.46
CA HIS A 15 -14.77 -32.30 15.13
C HIS A 15 -13.26 -32.52 15.16
N LEU A 16 -12.51 -31.87 16.06
CA LEU A 16 -11.06 -32.03 16.17
C LEU A 16 -10.63 -33.46 16.55
N ARG A 17 -11.44 -34.16 17.36
CA ARG A 17 -11.16 -35.55 17.77
C ARG A 17 -11.36 -36.57 16.66
N THR A 18 -12.24 -36.28 15.71
CA THR A 18 -12.68 -37.24 14.67
C THR A 18 -12.20 -36.89 13.27
N GLY A 19 -12.03 -35.60 12.99
CA GLY A 19 -11.73 -35.06 11.67
C GLY A 19 -10.29 -34.58 11.49
N HIS A 20 -9.50 -34.38 12.55
CA HIS A 20 -8.12 -33.91 12.46
C HIS A 20 -7.11 -35.02 12.78
N LYS A 21 -6.06 -35.14 11.95
CA LYS A 21 -4.89 -36.01 12.20
C LYS A 21 -3.61 -35.17 12.04
N PRO A 22 -2.69 -35.15 13.04
CA PRO A 22 -2.71 -35.89 14.30
C PRO A 22 -3.79 -35.40 15.27
N LEU A 23 -4.22 -36.26 16.20
CA LEU A 23 -5.23 -35.90 17.20
C LEU A 23 -4.75 -34.70 18.04
N ILE A 24 -5.59 -33.68 18.13
CA ILE A 24 -5.39 -32.56 19.06
C ILE A 24 -6.20 -32.87 20.31
N ALA A 25 -5.52 -33.23 21.40
CA ALA A 25 -6.14 -33.45 22.69
C ALA A 25 -6.17 -32.13 23.46
N LEU A 26 -7.38 -31.61 23.72
CA LEU A 26 -7.61 -30.41 24.51
C LEU A 26 -8.33 -30.76 25.81
N ALA A 27 -7.93 -30.12 26.92
CA ALA A 27 -8.64 -30.13 28.19
C ALA A 27 -9.99 -29.40 28.07
N ALA A 28 -10.91 -29.65 29.02
CA ALA A 28 -12.24 -29.05 28.99
C ALA A 28 -12.22 -27.50 29.03
N SER A 29 -11.27 -26.92 29.77
CA SER A 29 -11.05 -25.47 29.80
C SER A 29 -10.56 -24.95 28.45
N GLU A 30 -9.58 -25.62 27.84
CA GLU A 30 -9.03 -25.23 26.54
C GLU A 30 -10.08 -25.33 25.41
N ILE A 31 -10.99 -26.31 25.48
CA ILE A 31 -12.12 -26.42 24.57
C ILE A 31 -13.03 -25.20 24.67
N THR A 32 -13.31 -24.77 25.91
CA THR A 32 -14.15 -23.59 26.17
C THR A 32 -13.45 -22.32 25.68
N ASP A 33 -12.14 -22.19 25.93
CA ASP A 33 -11.32 -21.06 25.50
C ASP A 33 -11.25 -20.96 23.97
N VAL A 34 -11.06 -22.10 23.28
CA VAL A 34 -11.06 -22.15 21.81
C VAL A 34 -12.43 -21.78 21.24
N GLY A 35 -13.52 -22.29 21.81
CA GLY A 35 -14.88 -21.92 21.41
C GLY A 35 -15.14 -20.43 21.59
N ALA A 36 -14.78 -19.87 22.76
CA ALA A 36 -14.91 -18.46 23.06
C ALA A 36 -14.07 -17.58 22.12
N PHE A 37 -12.82 -17.98 21.84
CA PHE A 37 -11.94 -17.30 20.89
C PHE A 37 -12.56 -17.28 19.49
N LEU A 38 -12.96 -18.43 18.95
CA LEU A 38 -13.49 -18.53 17.59
C LEU A 38 -14.82 -17.77 17.44
N HIS A 39 -15.69 -17.78 18.44
CA HIS A 39 -16.90 -16.95 18.44
C HIS A 39 -16.58 -15.46 18.48
N ARG A 40 -15.62 -15.03 19.30
CA ARG A 40 -15.16 -13.64 19.33
C ARG A 40 -14.60 -13.20 17.98
N GLU A 41 -13.79 -14.02 17.32
CA GLU A 41 -13.23 -13.68 16.00
C GLU A 41 -14.33 -13.52 14.94
N ILE A 42 -15.41 -14.32 14.98
CA ILE A 42 -16.57 -14.12 14.10
C ILE A 42 -17.24 -12.77 14.38
N THR A 43 -17.47 -12.44 15.66
CA THR A 43 -18.04 -11.14 16.06
C THR A 43 -17.16 -10.00 15.57
N TYR A 44 -15.84 -10.06 15.78
CA TYR A 44 -14.92 -9.03 15.32
C TYR A 44 -14.84 -8.95 13.79
N ALA A 45 -14.86 -10.07 13.08
CA ALA A 45 -14.90 -10.06 11.61
C ALA A 45 -16.20 -9.43 11.07
N ALA A 46 -17.33 -9.65 11.74
CA ALA A 46 -18.60 -8.99 11.43
C ALA A 46 -18.54 -7.49 11.76
N GLU A 47 -17.95 -7.14 12.89
CA GLU A 47 -17.69 -5.78 13.35
C GLU A 47 -16.37 -5.25 12.78
N ARG A 48 -16.33 -4.99 11.46
CA ARG A 48 -15.12 -4.60 10.72
C ARG A 48 -14.27 -3.47 11.34
N THR A 49 -14.86 -2.65 12.22
CA THR A 49 -14.16 -1.58 12.95
C THR A 49 -13.39 -2.06 14.18
N ASN A 50 -13.79 -3.18 14.79
CA ASN A 50 -13.21 -3.74 16.02
C ASN A 50 -12.20 -4.87 15.75
N TYR A 51 -12.11 -5.37 14.51
CA TYR A 51 -11.12 -6.38 14.14
C TYR A 51 -9.69 -5.80 14.15
N GLN A 52 -8.88 -6.26 15.11
CA GLN A 52 -7.48 -5.89 15.23
C GLN A 52 -6.61 -6.95 14.54
N LEU A 53 -5.90 -6.59 13.46
CA LEU A 53 -4.99 -7.51 12.78
C LEU A 53 -3.68 -7.65 13.58
N GLN A 54 -3.65 -8.60 14.52
CA GLN A 54 -2.53 -8.75 15.47
C GLN A 54 -1.23 -9.29 14.85
N TYR A 55 -1.28 -9.91 13.67
CA TYR A 55 -0.15 -10.64 13.07
C TYR A 55 0.46 -10.00 11.81
N ALA A 56 0.36 -8.68 11.67
CA ALA A 56 0.78 -8.00 10.43
C ALA A 56 2.31 -7.90 10.23
N MET A 57 3.12 -8.39 11.16
CA MET A 57 4.58 -8.19 11.16
C MET A 57 5.34 -9.51 11.25
N THR A 58 5.15 -10.36 10.25
CA THR A 58 5.77 -11.70 10.17
C THR A 58 7.03 -11.76 9.28
N GLY A 59 7.43 -10.65 8.67
CA GLY A 59 8.56 -10.62 7.73
C GLY A 59 9.95 -10.55 8.37
N ASN A 60 10.97 -10.79 7.56
CA ASN A 60 12.38 -10.67 7.90
C ASN A 60 12.92 -9.28 7.53
N ALA A 61 13.21 -8.46 8.54
CA ALA A 61 13.70 -7.09 8.34
C ALA A 61 15.02 -7.02 7.54
N LYS A 62 15.91 -8.03 7.64
CA LYS A 62 17.17 -8.02 6.87
C LYS A 62 16.94 -8.34 5.40
N ALA A 63 16.01 -9.25 5.11
CA ALA A 63 15.57 -9.51 3.73
C ALA A 63 14.87 -8.27 3.15
N GLY A 64 14.06 -7.58 3.95
CA GLY A 64 13.42 -6.33 3.56
C GLY A 64 14.39 -5.21 3.23
N GLU A 65 15.42 -5.02 4.06
CA GLU A 65 16.51 -4.06 3.78
C GLU A 65 17.23 -4.41 2.47
N THR A 66 17.49 -5.69 2.23
CA THR A 66 18.14 -6.17 1.00
C THR A 66 17.27 -5.89 -0.21
N TYR A 67 15.96 -6.17 -0.12
CA TYR A 67 15.01 -5.88 -1.18
C TYR A 67 14.89 -4.36 -1.44
N PHE A 68 14.80 -3.55 -0.39
CA PHE A 68 14.75 -2.08 -0.46
C PHE A 68 15.95 -1.49 -1.22
N ASN A 69 17.14 -2.04 -1.01
CA ASN A 69 18.38 -1.58 -1.64
C ASN A 69 18.69 -2.25 -2.99
N GLY A 70 18.00 -3.34 -3.31
CA GLY A 70 18.25 -4.17 -4.49
C GLY A 70 17.05 -4.24 -5.42
N ALA A 71 16.42 -5.41 -5.48
CA ALA A 71 15.38 -5.74 -6.46
C ALA A 71 14.14 -4.82 -6.39
N GLY A 72 13.80 -4.31 -5.20
CA GLY A 72 12.71 -3.35 -5.02
C GLY A 72 13.04 -1.94 -5.49
N GLY A 73 14.32 -1.58 -5.57
CA GLY A 73 14.76 -0.26 -6.04
C GLY A 73 14.23 0.93 -5.25
N CYS A 74 13.74 0.71 -4.02
CA CYS A 74 13.09 1.73 -3.19
C CYS A 74 14.06 2.87 -2.84
N ASN A 75 15.34 2.55 -2.63
CA ASN A 75 16.40 3.49 -2.31
C ASN A 75 16.70 4.53 -3.43
N LYS A 76 16.18 4.33 -4.64
CA LYS A 76 16.33 5.29 -5.74
C LYS A 76 15.51 6.56 -5.54
N CYS A 77 14.45 6.48 -4.74
CA CYS A 77 13.53 7.59 -4.45
C CYS A 77 13.43 7.90 -2.96
N HIS A 78 13.63 6.90 -2.10
CA HIS A 78 13.41 7.01 -0.66
C HIS A 78 14.70 6.87 0.14
N SER A 79 14.81 7.66 1.21
CA SER A 79 15.92 7.64 2.15
C SER A 79 15.44 7.27 3.56
N PRO A 80 16.04 6.23 4.20
CA PRO A 80 15.73 5.85 5.58
C PRO A 80 15.92 6.99 6.60
N THR A 81 16.87 7.89 6.34
CA THR A 81 17.18 9.05 7.19
C THR A 81 16.52 10.34 6.71
N GLY A 82 15.93 10.32 5.51
CA GLY A 82 15.24 11.44 4.89
C GLY A 82 13.73 11.31 5.05
N ASP A 83 13.04 11.07 3.94
CA ASP A 83 11.58 11.03 3.88
C ASP A 83 10.97 9.84 4.63
N LEU A 84 11.71 8.74 4.83
CA LEU A 84 11.25 7.59 5.62
C LEU A 84 11.64 7.65 7.10
N LYS A 85 12.34 8.70 7.56
CA LYS A 85 12.78 8.80 8.96
C LYS A 85 11.61 8.68 9.92
N GLY A 86 11.64 7.71 10.82
CA GLY A 86 10.60 7.46 11.82
C GLY A 86 9.28 6.88 11.29
N ILE A 87 9.26 6.33 10.07
CA ILE A 87 8.04 5.74 9.48
C ILE A 87 7.50 4.59 10.34
N GLY A 88 8.38 3.79 10.95
CA GLY A 88 8.02 2.69 11.83
C GLY A 88 7.44 3.14 13.18
N SER A 89 7.72 4.38 13.60
CA SER A 89 7.11 4.98 14.80
C SER A 89 5.70 5.53 14.53
N ARG A 90 5.38 5.86 13.26
CA ARG A 90 4.13 6.52 12.86
C ARG A 90 3.05 5.56 12.34
N ASN A 91 3.42 4.33 12.00
CA ASN A 91 2.55 3.40 11.31
C ASN A 91 2.68 2.00 11.91
N ASP A 92 1.55 1.32 12.09
CA ASP A 92 1.52 -0.09 12.45
C ASP A 92 1.80 -0.99 11.23
N GLY A 93 1.90 -2.30 11.46
CA GLY A 93 2.22 -3.26 10.40
C GLY A 93 1.26 -3.23 9.21
N PRO A 94 -0.07 -3.28 9.41
CA PRO A 94 -1.03 -3.20 8.31
C PRO A 94 -0.88 -1.90 7.51
N ARG A 95 -0.67 -0.78 8.20
CA ARG A 95 -0.43 0.52 7.56
C ARG A 95 0.89 0.55 6.77
N LEU A 96 1.96 -0.06 7.25
CA LEU A 96 3.20 -0.14 6.48
C LEU A 96 3.03 -0.95 5.19
N GLN A 97 2.38 -2.12 5.27
CA GLN A 97 2.12 -2.95 4.08
C GLN A 97 1.26 -2.21 3.04
N ALA A 98 0.21 -1.53 3.47
CA ALA A 98 -0.63 -0.77 2.56
C ALA A 98 0.08 0.45 1.96
N LEU A 99 1.02 1.09 2.67
CA LEU A 99 1.87 2.14 2.10
C LEU A 99 2.81 1.59 1.03
N ILE A 100 3.37 0.40 1.23
CA ILE A 100 4.25 -0.25 0.23
C ILE A 100 3.47 -0.55 -1.06
N ALA A 101 2.29 -1.17 -0.92
CA ALA A 101 1.47 -1.60 -2.05
C ALA A 101 0.88 -0.41 -2.82
N PHE A 102 0.37 0.62 -2.11
CA PHE A 102 -0.44 1.67 -2.74
C PHE A 102 0.22 3.06 -2.75
N GLY A 103 1.37 3.25 -2.09
CA GLY A 103 2.06 4.53 -1.96
C GLY A 103 1.32 5.59 -1.14
N THR A 104 0.04 5.36 -0.84
CA THR A 104 -0.86 6.17 -0.02
C THR A 104 -1.90 5.24 0.59
N ILE A 105 -2.50 5.63 1.70
CA ILE A 105 -3.64 4.88 2.24
C ILE A 105 -4.79 5.85 2.39
N GLY A 106 -5.80 5.65 1.54
CA GLY A 106 -7.08 6.33 1.61
C GLY A 106 -7.13 7.67 0.89
N GLY A 107 -7.79 7.67 -0.27
CA GLY A 107 -8.98 8.50 -0.52
C GLY A 107 -8.88 10.03 -0.53
N GLY A 108 -7.70 10.63 -0.39
CA GLY A 108 -7.52 12.08 -0.49
C GLY A 108 -7.56 12.57 -1.93
N ARG A 109 -8.73 12.58 -2.59
CA ARG A 109 -8.99 13.54 -3.66
C ARG A 109 -9.06 14.93 -3.02
N GLY A 110 -7.89 15.49 -2.70
CA GLY A 110 -7.75 16.88 -2.28
C GLY A 110 -8.20 17.79 -3.41
N ARG A 111 -9.47 18.18 -3.36
CA ARG A 111 -9.98 19.36 -4.07
C ARG A 111 -9.30 20.58 -3.46
N GLY A 112 -8.65 21.37 -4.31
CA GLY A 112 -8.44 22.81 -4.12
C GLY A 112 -7.50 23.21 -2.99
N GLU A 113 -6.26 23.54 -3.33
CA GLU A 113 -5.70 24.90 -3.23
C GLU A 113 -4.22 24.83 -3.59
N ALA A 114 -3.63 25.98 -3.89
CA ALA A 114 -2.26 26.15 -4.36
C ALA A 114 -1.23 25.70 -3.31
N ALA A 115 -1.03 24.40 -3.16
CA ALA A 115 0.10 23.83 -2.47
C ALA A 115 1.31 23.82 -3.42
N ALA A 116 2.50 24.09 -2.88
CA ALA A 116 3.80 23.87 -3.51
C ALA A 116 3.80 22.55 -4.30
N PRO A 117 4.58 22.42 -5.40
CA PRO A 117 4.55 21.21 -6.23
C PRO A 117 4.72 19.99 -5.34
N SER A 118 3.62 19.23 -5.19
CA SER A 118 3.62 18.01 -4.41
C SER A 118 4.77 17.15 -4.93
N ARG A 119 5.54 16.51 -4.04
CA ARG A 119 6.58 15.54 -4.48
C ARG A 119 5.99 14.40 -5.32
N THR A 120 4.67 14.21 -5.27
CA THR A 120 3.91 13.25 -6.07
C THR A 120 3.29 13.84 -7.34
N ALA A 121 3.49 15.13 -7.63
CA ALA A 121 2.90 15.77 -8.80
C ALA A 121 3.53 15.22 -10.08
N ARG A 122 2.70 14.73 -10.99
CA ARG A 122 3.12 14.35 -12.34
C ARG A 122 3.65 15.57 -13.06
N ARG A 123 4.84 15.47 -13.64
CA ARG A 123 5.42 16.52 -14.49
C ARG A 123 5.27 16.14 -15.95
N ALA A 124 5.11 17.13 -16.81
CA ALA A 124 5.06 16.90 -18.25
C ALA A 124 5.98 17.89 -18.98
N THR A 125 6.59 17.40 -20.04
CA THR A 125 7.29 18.20 -21.05
C THR A 125 6.46 18.16 -22.33
N VAL A 126 5.97 19.32 -22.74
CA VAL A 126 5.20 19.55 -23.96
C VAL A 126 6.14 20.08 -25.02
N THR A 127 6.28 19.37 -26.15
CA THR A 127 7.07 19.77 -27.31
C THR A 127 6.13 20.15 -28.46
N LEU A 128 6.15 21.43 -28.84
CA LEU A 128 5.33 21.96 -29.94
C LEU A 128 5.86 21.49 -31.30
N ALA A 129 5.03 21.63 -32.35
CA ALA A 129 5.45 21.34 -33.72
C ALA A 129 6.62 22.23 -34.19
N SER A 130 6.76 23.42 -33.60
CA SER A 130 7.91 24.31 -33.81
C SER A 130 9.22 23.79 -33.20
N GLY A 131 9.17 22.74 -32.36
CA GLY A 131 10.31 22.24 -31.59
C GLY A 131 10.46 22.90 -30.22
N GLU A 132 9.70 23.96 -29.93
CA GLU A 132 9.73 24.62 -28.62
C GLU A 132 9.21 23.69 -27.51
N THR A 133 9.88 23.69 -26.36
CA THR A 133 9.54 22.81 -25.23
C THR A 133 9.16 23.59 -23.99
N PHE A 134 8.09 23.15 -23.33
CA PHE A 134 7.64 23.68 -22.05
C PHE A 134 7.54 22.55 -21.03
N SER A 135 8.08 22.75 -19.84
CA SER A 135 8.01 21.78 -18.75
C SER A 135 7.29 22.37 -17.55
N GLY A 136 6.63 21.50 -16.78
CA GLY A 136 5.90 21.93 -15.60
C GLY A 136 5.09 20.82 -14.95
N VAL A 137 4.30 21.19 -13.95
CA VAL A 137 3.33 20.28 -13.32
C VAL A 137 2.18 20.04 -14.29
N LEU A 138 1.87 18.77 -14.56
CA LEU A 138 0.75 18.41 -15.42
C LEU A 138 -0.58 18.66 -14.68
N LEU A 139 -1.37 19.59 -15.20
CA LEU A 139 -2.70 19.90 -14.66
C LEU A 139 -3.79 19.08 -15.36
N ARG A 140 -3.66 18.88 -16.67
CA ARG A 140 -4.64 18.15 -17.46
C ARG A 140 -4.02 17.57 -18.73
N LEU A 141 -4.44 16.35 -19.07
CA LEU A 141 -4.13 15.72 -20.34
C LEU A 141 -5.35 14.93 -20.80
N THR A 142 -5.86 15.29 -21.97
CA THR A 142 -6.94 14.58 -22.66
C THR A 142 -6.55 14.36 -24.12
N ASP A 143 -7.44 13.74 -24.90
CA ASP A 143 -7.24 13.60 -26.34
C ASP A 143 -7.30 14.95 -27.09
N PHE A 144 -7.89 15.98 -26.46
CA PHE A 144 -8.15 17.27 -27.09
C PHE A 144 -7.19 18.37 -26.68
N ASP A 145 -6.55 18.27 -25.52
CA ASP A 145 -5.56 19.26 -25.08
C ASP A 145 -4.67 18.76 -23.95
N VAL A 146 -3.59 19.51 -23.73
CA VAL A 146 -2.70 19.36 -22.58
C VAL A 146 -2.57 20.71 -21.88
N THR A 147 -2.63 20.69 -20.55
CA THR A 147 -2.43 21.86 -19.70
C THR A 147 -1.36 21.56 -18.66
N ILE A 148 -0.34 22.41 -18.59
CA ILE A 148 0.67 22.39 -17.54
C ILE A 148 0.64 23.70 -16.77
N ARG A 149 1.18 23.68 -15.55
CA ARG A 149 1.64 24.87 -14.85
C ARG A 149 3.16 24.88 -14.95
N ASP A 150 3.69 25.86 -15.68
CA ASP A 150 5.14 25.98 -15.87
C ASP A 150 5.86 26.31 -14.54
N ASP A 151 7.19 26.30 -14.58
CA ASP A 151 8.00 26.52 -13.38
C ASP A 151 7.91 27.98 -12.86
N ASP A 152 7.43 28.93 -13.68
CA ASP A 152 7.07 30.29 -13.26
C ASP A 152 5.67 30.37 -12.62
N GLY A 153 4.97 29.23 -12.51
CA GLY A 153 3.63 29.11 -11.93
C GLY A 153 2.49 29.48 -12.88
N LYS A 154 2.78 29.80 -14.14
CA LYS A 154 1.77 30.20 -15.13
C LYS A 154 1.12 28.96 -15.78
N PRO A 155 -0.22 28.89 -15.84
CA PRO A 155 -0.89 27.85 -16.61
C PRO A 155 -0.69 28.08 -18.11
N ARG A 156 -0.36 27.01 -18.83
CA ARG A 156 -0.27 26.96 -20.29
C ARG A 156 -1.06 25.78 -20.82
N SER A 157 -1.85 26.02 -21.86
CA SER A 157 -2.68 25.00 -22.50
C SER A 157 -2.46 25.01 -24.01
N TRP A 158 -2.50 23.83 -24.60
CA TRP A 158 -2.39 23.63 -26.04
C TRP A 158 -3.40 22.59 -26.50
N LEU A 159 -4.10 22.89 -27.59
CA LEU A 159 -4.93 21.91 -28.27
C LEU A 159 -4.07 20.77 -28.81
N ARG A 160 -4.62 19.57 -28.79
CA ARG A 160 -4.00 18.35 -29.30
C ARG A 160 -4.72 17.87 -30.54
N SER A 161 -3.93 17.42 -31.50
CA SER A 161 -4.40 16.63 -32.64
C SER A 161 -3.50 15.40 -32.73
N GLY A 162 -4.03 14.26 -32.28
CA GLY A 162 -3.25 13.03 -32.11
C GLY A 162 -2.05 13.22 -31.18
N ASN A 163 -0.85 13.07 -31.75
CA ASN A 163 0.42 13.13 -31.01
C ASN A 163 1.07 14.52 -31.00
N VAL A 164 0.40 15.57 -31.49
CA VAL A 164 0.89 16.95 -31.52
C VAL A 164 0.06 17.83 -30.58
N PRO A 165 0.68 18.59 -29.66
CA PRO A 165 2.10 18.56 -29.29
C PRO A 165 2.51 17.22 -28.66
N LYS A 166 3.79 16.85 -28.82
CA LYS A 166 4.34 15.66 -28.15
C LYS A 166 4.38 15.92 -26.65
N VAL A 167 3.90 14.97 -25.86
CA VAL A 167 3.91 15.09 -24.40
C VAL A 167 4.64 13.90 -23.79
N THR A 168 5.69 14.20 -23.04
CA THR A 168 6.40 13.22 -22.20
C THR A 168 6.02 13.48 -20.76
N ILE A 169 5.64 12.43 -20.03
CA ILE A 169 5.21 12.52 -18.64
C ILE A 169 6.22 11.81 -17.74
N VAL A 170 6.55 12.45 -16.62
CA VAL A 170 7.28 11.85 -15.51
C VAL A 170 6.32 11.72 -14.35
N ASP A 171 6.04 10.48 -13.96
CA ASP A 171 5.15 10.16 -12.84
C ASP A 171 5.97 9.58 -11.68
N PRO A 172 6.11 10.30 -10.55
CA PRO A 172 6.85 9.81 -9.38
C PRO A 172 6.31 8.48 -8.82
N LEU A 173 5.05 8.13 -9.10
CA LEU A 173 4.43 6.88 -8.63
C LEU A 173 4.64 5.71 -9.60
N GLN A 174 5.19 5.93 -10.81
CA GLN A 174 5.35 4.86 -11.80
C GLN A 174 6.16 3.69 -11.25
N GLY A 175 7.21 3.94 -10.46
CA GLY A 175 8.00 2.88 -9.84
C GLY A 175 7.19 1.97 -8.91
N HIS A 176 6.24 2.54 -8.14
CA HIS A 176 5.32 1.75 -7.32
C HIS A 176 4.34 0.94 -8.19
N ILE A 177 3.80 1.54 -9.25
CA ILE A 177 2.90 0.87 -10.20
C ILE A 177 3.60 -0.33 -10.85
N ASP A 178 4.85 -0.16 -11.27
CA ASP A 178 5.64 -1.21 -11.92
C ASP A 178 6.04 -2.35 -10.97
N LEU A 179 5.97 -2.14 -9.66
CA LEU A 179 6.20 -3.15 -8.63
C LEU A 179 4.95 -3.95 -8.29
N LEU A 180 3.74 -3.41 -8.50
CA LEU A 180 2.48 -4.12 -8.23
C LEU A 180 2.42 -5.56 -8.81
N PRO A 181 2.77 -5.81 -10.09
CA PRO A 181 2.77 -7.17 -10.63
C PRO A 181 3.99 -8.01 -10.21
N LYS A 182 4.97 -7.42 -9.52
CA LYS A 182 6.24 -8.07 -9.12
C LYS A 182 6.29 -8.39 -7.63
N TYR A 183 5.46 -7.74 -6.82
CA TYR A 183 5.41 -8.00 -5.40
C TYR A 183 5.03 -9.46 -5.14
N THR A 184 5.82 -10.10 -4.30
CA THR A 184 5.45 -11.35 -3.65
C THR A 184 4.96 -11.04 -2.25
N ASP A 185 4.19 -11.96 -1.67
CA ASP A 185 3.76 -11.88 -0.27
C ASP A 185 4.98 -11.66 0.66
N ALA A 186 6.01 -12.50 0.51
CA ALA A 186 7.26 -12.38 1.25
C ALA A 186 7.91 -10.99 1.09
N ALA A 187 7.96 -10.42 -0.11
CA ALA A 187 8.56 -9.10 -0.32
C ALA A 187 7.81 -7.99 0.43
N ILE A 188 6.47 -8.01 0.44
CA ILE A 188 5.67 -7.02 1.18
C ILE A 188 5.88 -7.17 2.69
N HIS A 189 5.86 -8.40 3.19
CA HIS A 189 6.05 -8.67 4.61
C HIS A 189 7.47 -8.30 5.08
N ASP A 190 8.50 -8.69 4.33
CA ASP A 190 9.90 -8.39 4.63
C ASP A 190 10.17 -6.89 4.59
N LEU A 191 9.67 -6.18 3.55
CA LEU A 191 9.77 -4.73 3.47
C LEU A 191 9.07 -4.04 4.65
N ALA A 192 7.86 -4.46 5.00
CA ALA A 192 7.15 -3.89 6.14
C ALA A 192 7.95 -4.09 7.44
N ALA A 193 8.49 -5.29 7.65
CA ALA A 193 9.36 -5.58 8.78
C ALA A 193 10.60 -4.67 8.83
N TYR A 194 11.25 -4.42 7.69
CA TYR A 194 12.35 -3.46 7.61
C TYR A 194 11.92 -2.03 7.94
N LEU A 195 10.86 -1.53 7.32
CA LEU A 195 10.38 -0.15 7.54
C LEU A 195 9.96 0.09 8.99
N ALA A 196 9.43 -0.92 9.69
CA ALA A 196 9.12 -0.82 11.11
C ALA A 196 10.35 -0.63 12.01
N THR A 197 11.55 -0.99 11.54
CA THR A 197 12.80 -0.73 12.27
C THR A 197 13.24 0.74 12.19
N LEU A 198 12.71 1.51 11.23
CA LEU A 198 13.06 2.91 11.00
C LEU A 198 12.26 3.84 11.91
N LYS A 199 12.73 3.99 13.16
CA LYS A 199 12.05 4.74 14.22
C LYS A 199 12.50 6.19 14.39
#